data_AF-A0A920PCD5-F1
#
_entry.id   AF-A0A920PCD5-F1
#
_cell.length_a   1.000
_cell.length_b   1.000
_cell.length_c   1.000
_cell.angle_alpha   90.00
_cell.angle_beta   90.00
_cell.angle_gamma   90.00
#
_symmetry.space_group_name_H-M   'P 1'
#
loop_
_entity.id
_entity.type
_entity.pdbx_description
1 polymer ?
#
loop_
_entity_poly.entity_id
_entity_poly.type
_entity_poly.pdbx_seq_one_letter_code
_entity_poly.pdbx_strand_id
1 'polypeptide(L)'
;MKVNNTEFITGAVSAKQYPKESYPEFAFVGRSNVGKSSLIRSLLNRKKLVRISSTPGKTREINFFRINEEFMFADLPGYGFARVAPGPFKKNGKK
;
A
#
# COMPACT_ATOMS: atom_id res chain seq x y z
N MET A 1 -14.35 1.62 -18.62
CA MET A 1 -14.67 0.53 -17.68
C MET A 1 -15.46 1.10 -16.50
N LYS A 2 -16.59 0.49 -16.11
CA LYS A 2 -17.34 0.91 -14.91
C LYS A 2 -16.93 0.03 -13.72
N VAL A 3 -16.51 0.66 -12.62
CA VAL A 3 -16.19 -0.04 -11.37
C VAL A 3 -17.49 -0.22 -10.57
N ASN A 4 -17.99 -1.45 -10.53
CA ASN A 4 -19.26 -1.80 -9.90
C ASN A 4 -19.03 -2.40 -8.50
N ASN A 5 -18.04 -3.31 -8.41
CA ASN A 5 -17.66 -3.97 -7.18
C ASN A 5 -16.17 -3.80 -6.89
N THR A 6 -15.85 -3.62 -5.61
CA THR A 6 -14.49 -3.43 -5.13
C THR A 6 -14.41 -4.03 -3.73
N GLU A 7 -13.48 -4.95 -3.52
CA GLU A 7 -13.30 -5.69 -2.28
C GLU A 7 -11.86 -5.56 -1.80
N PHE A 8 -11.66 -5.32 -0.50
CA PHE A 8 -10.33 -5.41 0.09
C PHE A 8 -10.06 -6.87 0.45
N ILE A 9 -9.00 -7.45 -0.12
CA ILE A 9 -8.67 -8.86 0.06
C ILE A 9 -7.74 -9.04 1.25
N THR A 10 -6.59 -8.37 1.25
CA THR A 10 -5.58 -8.56 2.30
C THR A 10 -4.54 -7.45 2.30
N GLY A 11 -3.99 -7.17 3.49
CA GLY A 11 -2.75 -6.41 3.67
C GLY A 11 -1.62 -7.40 3.95
N ALA A 12 -0.79 -7.67 2.94
CA ALA A 12 0.26 -8.67 3.03
C ALA A 12 1.57 -8.06 3.57
N VAL A 13 2.06 -8.54 4.71
CA VAL A 13 3.41 -8.23 5.21
C VAL A 13 4.47 -9.17 4.63
N SER A 14 4.05 -10.29 4.03
CA SER A 14 4.93 -11.28 3.43
C SER A 14 4.29 -11.94 2.21
N ALA A 15 5.11 -12.50 1.31
CA ALA A 15 4.63 -13.17 0.10
C ALA A 15 3.70 -14.36 0.38
N LYS A 16 3.76 -14.96 1.57
CA LYS A 16 2.87 -16.06 1.98
C LYS A 16 1.41 -15.63 2.12
N GLN A 17 1.16 -14.33 2.28
CA GLN A 17 -0.18 -13.75 2.43
C GLN A 17 -0.72 -13.18 1.13
N TYR A 18 -0.01 -13.32 0.01
CA TYR A 18 -0.51 -12.89 -1.28
C TYR A 18 -1.77 -13.68 -1.64
N PRO A 19 -2.77 -13.02 -2.24
CA PRO A 19 -3.93 -13.71 -2.75
C PRO A 19 -3.47 -14.79 -3.74
N LYS A 20 -4.09 -15.97 -3.66
CA LYS A 20 -3.78 -17.10 -4.55
C LYS A 20 -4.55 -17.05 -5.87
N GLU A 21 -5.38 -16.02 -6.04
CA GLU A 21 -6.25 -15.86 -7.18
C GLU A 21 -5.45 -15.39 -8.39
N SER A 22 -5.69 -16.00 -9.54
CA SER A 22 -4.99 -15.73 -10.79
C SER A 22 -5.72 -14.66 -11.62
N TYR A 23 -6.00 -13.52 -11.01
CA TYR A 23 -6.50 -12.35 -11.73
C TYR A 23 -5.33 -11.50 -12.25
N PRO A 24 -5.48 -10.77 -13.38
CA PRO A 24 -4.52 -9.75 -13.78
C PRO A 24 -4.30 -8.73 -12.64
N GLU A 25 -3.04 -8.41 -12.34
CA GLU A 25 -2.67 -7.52 -11.24
C GLU A 25 -2.08 -6.19 -11.75
N PHE A 26 -2.53 -5.08 -11.17
CA PHE A 26 -1.95 -3.75 -11.39
C PHE A 26 -1.31 -3.23 -10.11
N ALA A 27 0.02 -3.11 -10.14
CA ALA A 27 0.82 -2.63 -9.02
C ALA A 27 1.01 -1.11 -9.06
N PHE A 28 0.72 -0.44 -7.95
CA PHE A 28 0.94 0.99 -7.76
C PHE A 28 2.14 1.24 -6.85
N VAL A 29 3.18 1.87 -7.38
CA VAL A 29 4.40 2.25 -6.64
C VAL A 29 4.73 3.72 -6.88
N GLY A 30 5.28 4.40 -5.88
CA GLY A 30 5.65 5.80 -5.99
C GLY A 30 6.30 6.34 -4.72
N ARG A 31 6.80 7.58 -4.76
CA ARG A 31 7.30 8.24 -3.55
C ARG A 31 6.17 8.39 -2.53
N SER A 32 6.51 8.33 -1.25
CA SER A 32 5.55 8.66 -0.21
C SER A 32 5.00 10.07 -0.39
N ASN A 33 3.70 10.24 -0.12
CA ASN A 33 2.95 11.49 -0.30
C ASN A 33 2.88 12.02 -1.75
N VAL A 34 3.24 11.23 -2.77
CA VAL A 34 3.06 11.61 -4.18
C VAL A 34 1.59 11.62 -4.64
N GLY A 35 0.67 11.11 -3.79
CA GLY A 35 -0.75 11.03 -4.12
C GLY A 35 -1.24 9.68 -4.64
N LYS A 36 -0.42 8.61 -4.55
CA LYS A 36 -0.80 7.23 -4.92
C LYS A 36 -2.14 6.78 -4.33
N SER A 37 -2.34 6.95 -3.02
CA SER A 37 -3.60 6.55 -2.37
C SER A 37 -4.79 7.41 -2.83
N SER A 38 -4.55 8.67 -3.22
CA SER A 38 -5.58 9.52 -3.83
C SER A 38 -5.97 9.03 -5.22
N LEU A 39 -4.97 8.66 -6.05
CA LEU A 39 -5.20 8.07 -7.37
C LEU A 39 -6.01 6.78 -7.26
N ILE A 40 -5.60 5.85 -6.40
CA ILE A 40 -6.29 4.57 -6.21
C ILE A 40 -7.73 4.81 -5.74
N ARG A 41 -7.96 5.73 -4.79
CA ARG A 41 -9.32 6.10 -4.37
C ARG A 41 -10.19 6.61 -5.51
N SER A 42 -9.63 7.45 -6.38
CA SER A 42 -10.34 7.97 -7.55
C SER A 42 -10.69 6.87 -8.53
N LEU A 43 -9.77 5.92 -8.77
CA LEU A 43 -9.99 4.76 -9.64
C LEU A 43 -11.05 3.81 -9.09
N LEU A 44 -11.07 3.59 -7.77
CA LEU A 44 -12.01 2.67 -7.12
C LEU A 44 -13.42 3.25 -6.94
N ASN A 45 -13.60 4.56 -7.14
CA ASN A 45 -14.86 5.29 -6.95
C ASN A 45 -15.58 5.05 -5.60
N ARG A 46 -14.89 4.45 -4.61
CA ARG A 46 -15.40 4.11 -3.28
C ARG A 46 -14.49 4.68 -2.20
N LYS A 47 -14.88 5.83 -1.64
CA LYS A 47 -14.10 6.59 -0.64
C LYS A 47 -13.83 5.82 0.67
N LYS A 48 -14.63 4.79 1.00
CA LYS A 48 -14.56 4.07 2.29
C LYS A 48 -13.64 2.84 2.31
N LEU A 49 -13.24 2.30 1.16
CA LEU A 49 -12.47 1.04 1.12
C LEU A 49 -10.96 1.24 1.29
N VAL A 50 -10.42 2.32 0.73
CA VAL A 50 -9.00 2.62 0.89
C VAL A 50 -8.82 3.39 2.20
N ARG A 51 -8.45 2.69 3.27
CA ARG A 51 -7.93 3.35 4.47
C ARG A 51 -6.61 4.03 4.08
N ILE A 52 -6.61 5.35 3.98
CA ILE A 52 -5.36 6.12 3.99
C ILE A 52 -4.82 5.95 5.41
N SER A 53 -3.75 5.18 5.56
CA SER A 53 -2.90 5.28 6.74
C SER A 53 -2.34 6.69 6.76
N SER A 54 -2.99 7.58 7.51
CA SER A 54 -2.56 8.97 7.72
C SER A 54 -1.27 9.07 8.53
N THR A 55 -0.74 7.95 9.03
CA THR A 55 0.52 7.87 9.77
C THR A 55 1.66 7.48 8.82
N PRO A 56 2.55 8.42 8.46
CA PRO A 56 3.68 8.14 7.59
C PRO A 56 4.66 7.17 8.27
N GLY A 57 5.12 6.14 7.57
CA GLY A 57 6.15 5.22 8.04
C GLY A 57 5.67 3.92 8.68
N LYS A 58 4.36 3.62 8.72
CA LYS A 58 3.82 2.35 9.25
C LYS A 58 3.44 1.30 8.21
N THR A 59 3.26 1.69 6.94
CA THR A 59 2.84 0.75 5.89
C THR A 59 4.06 0.01 5.34
N ARG A 60 4.36 -1.16 5.91
CA ARG A 60 5.24 -2.19 5.29
C ARG A 60 4.44 -3.21 4.49
N GLU A 61 3.12 -3.07 4.46
CA GLU A 61 2.19 -4.04 3.90
C GLU A 61 1.81 -3.66 2.46
N ILE A 62 1.62 -4.66 1.60
CA ILE A 62 1.05 -4.51 0.27
C ILE A 62 -0.45 -4.76 0.39
N ASN A 63 -1.27 -3.78 -0.01
CA ASN A 63 -2.73 -3.93 0.06
C ASN A 63 -3.28 -4.43 -1.28
N PHE A 64 -4.04 -5.52 -1.25
CA PHE A 64 -4.69 -6.08 -2.43
C PHE A 64 -6.18 -5.76 -2.44
N PHE A 65 -6.66 -5.30 -3.59
CA PHE A 65 -8.07 -5.00 -3.82
C PHE A 65 -8.56 -5.74 -5.06
N ARG A 66 -9.65 -6.50 -4.97
CA ARG A 66 -10.29 -7.15 -6.13
C ARG A 66 -11.34 -6.22 -6.72
N ILE A 67 -11.32 -6.06 -8.04
CA ILE A 67 -12.20 -5.14 -8.77
C ILE A 67 -13.04 -5.95 -9.75
N ASN A 68 -14.35 -5.82 -9.63
CA ASN A 68 -15.36 -6.49 -10.47
C ASN A 68 -15.18 -8.02 -10.60
N GLU A 69 -14.37 -8.68 -9.77
CA GLU A 69 -13.96 -10.08 -9.98
C GLU A 69 -13.28 -10.31 -11.34
N GLU A 70 -12.65 -9.26 -11.90
CA GLU A 70 -11.99 -9.31 -13.20
C GLU A 70 -10.48 -9.07 -13.08
N PHE A 71 -10.04 -8.22 -12.15
CA PHE A 71 -8.64 -7.90 -11.90
C PHE A 71 -8.39 -7.47 -10.46
N MET A 72 -7.12 -7.36 -10.10
CA MET A 72 -6.67 -6.93 -8.78
C MET A 72 -5.77 -5.69 -8.85
N PHE A 73 -5.89 -4.82 -7.86
CA PHE A 73 -4.97 -3.73 -7.59
C PHE A 73 -4.08 -4.08 -6.41
N ALA A 74 -2.77 -3.88 -6.55
CA ALA A 74 -1.79 -4.00 -5.48
C ALA A 74 -1.24 -2.61 -5.14
N ASP A 75 -1.51 -2.13 -3.94
CA ASP A 75 -0.98 -0.86 -3.42
C ASP A 75 0.31 -1.12 -2.65
N LEU A 76 1.45 -0.83 -3.28
CA LEU A 76 2.76 -1.03 -2.68
C LEU A 76 3.08 0.13 -1.72
N PRO A 77 3.90 -0.12 -0.69
CA PRO A 77 4.37 0.95 0.19
C PRO A 77 5.16 2.00 -0.61
N GLY A 78 4.95 3.27 -0.26
CA GLY A 78 5.66 4.38 -0.89
C GLY A 78 7.14 4.37 -0.49
N TYR A 79 8.04 4.60 -1.44
CA TYR A 79 9.48 4.70 -1.17
C TYR A 79 9.89 6.13 -0.78
N GLY A 80 11.05 6.27 -0.13
CA GLY A 80 11.64 7.58 0.16
C GLY A 80 11.06 8.34 1.36
N PHE A 81 10.19 7.73 2.18
CA PHE A 81 9.87 8.24 3.52
C PHE A 81 10.66 7.49 4.57
N ALA A 82 11.86 7.98 4.85
CA ALA A 82 12.67 7.53 5.96
C ALA A 82 12.55 8.55 7.09
N ARG A 83 11.43 8.51 7.85
CA ARG A 83 11.49 8.99 9.22
C ARG A 83 12.13 7.86 10.03
N VAL A 84 13.43 7.70 9.86
CA VAL A 84 14.24 6.92 10.78
C VAL A 84 13.98 7.58 12.13
N ALA A 85 13.30 6.89 13.05
CA ALA A 85 13.34 7.34 14.43
C ALA A 85 14.82 7.53 14.77
N PRO A 86 15.24 8.62 15.43
CA PRO A 86 16.58 8.64 15.98
C PRO A 86 16.65 7.43 16.93
N GLY A 87 17.30 6.36 16.47
CA GLY A 87 17.74 5.31 17.36
C GLY A 87 18.64 5.97 18.39
N PRO A 88 18.65 5.50 19.64
CA PRO A 88 19.46 6.12 20.69
C PRO A 88 20.89 6.24 20.17
N PHE A 89 21.35 7.47 19.97
CA PHE A 89 22.74 7.78 19.60
C PHE A 89 23.63 7.23 20.72
N LYS A 90 24.15 6.02 20.58
CA LYS A 90 25.30 5.58 21.37
C LYS A 90 26.52 6.28 20.79
N LYS A 91 26.91 7.40 21.41
CA LYS A 91 28.27 7.92 21.33
C LYS A 91 29.21 6.86 21.89
N ASN A 92 29.78 6.02 21.03
CA ASN A 92 30.98 5.30 21.39
C ASN A 92 32.15 6.26 21.20
N GLY A 93 32.66 6.79 22.31
CA GLY A 93 33.95 7.44 22.35
C GLY A 93 35.09 6.45 22.12
N LYS A 94 36.28 7.05 21.98
CA LYS A 94 37.64 6.47 21.86
C LYS A 94 38.13 6.29 20.41
N LYS A 95 38.96 7.23 19.97
CA LYS A 95 40.41 7.08 20.08
C LYS A 95 41.03 8.41 20.49
#